data_AF-A0A3E0N905-F1
#
_entry.id   AF-A0A3E0N905-F1
#
_cell.length_a   1.000
_cell.length_b   1.000
_cell.length_c   1.000
_cell.angle_alpha   90.00
_cell.angle_beta   90.00
_cell.angle_gamma   90.00
#
_symmetry.space_group_name_H-M   'P 1'
#
loop_
_entity.id
_entity.type
_entity.pdbx_description
1 polymer ?
#
loop_
_entity_poly.entity_id
_entity_poly.type
_entity_poly.pdbx_seq_one_letter_code
_entity_poly.pdbx_strand_id
1 'polypeptide(L)'
;MRRQAQAGGTKIRVLLVAVLLISLVAYQLLIPIEDPSLDGPDNSVAVSASANQLVEVQAATSGTEGQHQVYWGDLHIHTSLSSDAFTMGVRAVPDDVYRFAKGETLEHGAGYPVTITRPLDFAAVTDHAEYLGQAKLSGLDVPTTRQSLSDILRRENRLTVTQSWWEIMSLIRENGFKLTLTGVDADINRAAWDEIVAAAERHNEPGVFTTFPGWEWSADTGDVGTHLHRNVIYGSDDLPSIPFSSIDGPTPPDLWAFLR
;
A
#
# COMPACT_ATOMS: atom_id res chain seq x y z
N MET A 1 19.59 -48.73 -41.79
CA MET A 1 19.76 -47.26 -41.56
C MET A 1 18.88 -46.68 -40.43
N ARG A 2 18.45 -47.44 -39.41
CA ARG A 2 17.56 -46.93 -38.32
C ARG A 2 18.24 -46.60 -36.97
N ARG A 3 19.53 -46.91 -36.77
CA ARG A 3 20.20 -46.72 -35.46
C ARG A 3 20.78 -45.33 -35.19
N GLN A 4 21.01 -44.51 -36.21
CA GLN A 4 21.62 -43.17 -36.02
C GLN A 4 20.64 -42.10 -35.51
N ALA A 5 19.34 -42.21 -35.81
CA ALA A 5 18.34 -41.22 -35.37
C ALA A 5 18.05 -41.28 -33.85
N GLN A 6 18.07 -42.47 -33.25
CA GLN A 6 17.80 -42.68 -31.82
C GLN A 6 18.93 -42.17 -30.89
N ALA A 7 20.18 -42.28 -31.36
CA ALA A 7 21.34 -41.81 -30.60
C ALA A 7 21.44 -40.28 -30.53
N GLY A 8 21.03 -39.58 -31.61
CA GLY A 8 20.94 -38.11 -31.62
C GLY A 8 19.90 -37.58 -30.64
N GLY A 9 18.70 -38.18 -30.61
CA GLY A 9 17.65 -37.80 -29.67
C GLY A 9 18.02 -38.04 -28.20
N THR A 10 18.78 -39.10 -27.91
CA THR A 10 19.25 -39.39 -26.54
C THR A 10 20.32 -38.39 -26.09
N LYS A 11 21.28 -38.06 -26.95
CA LYS A 11 22.32 -37.04 -26.64
C LYS A 11 21.72 -35.65 -26.43
N ILE A 12 20.74 -35.26 -27.26
CA ILE A 12 20.01 -33.99 -27.11
C ILE A 12 19.25 -33.96 -25.77
N ARG A 13 18.56 -35.05 -25.40
CA ARG A 13 17.86 -35.13 -24.10
C ARG A 13 18.81 -35.04 -22.91
N VAL A 14 19.94 -35.74 -22.95
CA VAL A 14 20.95 -35.66 -21.88
C VAL A 14 21.54 -34.26 -21.77
N LEU A 15 21.82 -33.60 -22.90
CA LEU A 15 22.29 -32.22 -22.93
C LEU A 15 21.26 -31.25 -22.34
N LEU A 16 19.99 -31.39 -22.71
CA LEU A 16 18.89 -30.56 -22.17
C LEU A 16 18.76 -30.74 -20.66
N VAL A 17 18.79 -31.98 -20.16
CA VAL A 17 18.74 -32.25 -18.72
C VAL A 17 19.96 -31.65 -18.01
N ALA A 18 21.16 -31.79 -18.58
CA ALA A 18 22.37 -31.20 -18.00
C ALA A 18 22.30 -29.67 -17.95
N VAL A 19 21.81 -29.01 -19.01
CA VAL A 19 21.59 -27.56 -19.03
C VAL A 19 20.57 -27.15 -17.97
N LEU A 20 19.44 -27.85 -17.86
CA LEU A 20 18.43 -27.56 -16.83
C LEU A 20 18.98 -27.72 -15.41
N LEU A 21 19.79 -28.76 -15.16
CA LEU A 21 20.45 -28.96 -13.86
C LEU A 21 21.46 -27.86 -13.57
N ILE A 22 22.28 -27.46 -14.55
CA ILE A 22 23.25 -26.37 -14.40
C ILE A 22 22.51 -25.05 -14.15
N SER A 23 21.43 -24.77 -14.89
CA SER A 23 20.60 -23.58 -14.68
C SER A 23 19.93 -23.58 -13.31
N LEU A 24 19.43 -24.73 -12.83
CA LEU A 24 18.85 -24.85 -11.49
C LEU A 24 19.91 -24.62 -10.40
N VAL A 25 21.09 -25.21 -10.54
CA VAL A 25 22.20 -24.98 -9.59
C VAL A 25 22.63 -23.52 -9.63
N ALA A 26 22.79 -22.92 -10.82
CA ALA A 26 23.12 -21.51 -10.96
C ALA A 26 22.06 -20.60 -10.32
N TYR A 27 20.78 -20.92 -10.47
CA TYR A 27 19.67 -20.23 -9.83
C TYR A 27 19.72 -20.34 -8.29
N GLN A 28 19.96 -21.54 -7.76
CA GLN A 28 20.08 -21.79 -6.31
C GLN A 28 21.33 -21.13 -5.69
N LEU A 29 22.34 -20.84 -6.50
CA LEU A 29 23.55 -20.12 -6.09
C LEU A 29 23.41 -18.59 -6.21
N LEU A 30 22.26 -18.07 -6.69
CA LEU A 30 22.00 -16.64 -6.65
C LEU A 30 21.77 -16.23 -5.19
N ILE A 31 22.69 -15.42 -4.70
CA ILE A 31 22.64 -14.84 -3.36
C ILE A 31 21.51 -13.79 -3.28
N PRO A 32 20.93 -13.57 -2.09
CA PRO A 32 19.99 -12.48 -1.86
C PRO A 32 20.61 -11.11 -2.18
N ILE A 33 19.76 -10.11 -2.34
CA ILE A 33 20.21 -8.74 -2.61
C ILE A 33 20.83 -8.16 -1.33
N GLU A 34 22.11 -7.81 -1.39
CA GLU A 34 22.72 -6.92 -0.39
C GLU A 34 22.35 -5.47 -0.74
N ASP A 35 21.27 -4.99 -0.13
CA ASP A 35 20.81 -3.61 -0.27
C ASP A 35 20.74 -2.94 1.11
N PRO A 36 21.71 -2.06 1.44
CA PRO A 36 21.72 -1.35 2.72
C PRO A 36 20.49 -0.46 2.95
N SER A 37 19.75 -0.07 1.90
CA SER A 37 18.51 0.71 2.07
C SER A 37 17.41 -0.08 2.77
N LEU A 38 17.50 -1.43 2.77
CA LEU A 38 16.60 -2.29 3.52
C LEU A 38 16.86 -2.24 5.02
N ASP A 39 17.97 -1.68 5.51
CA ASP A 39 18.20 -1.53 6.96
C ASP A 39 17.46 -0.32 7.55
N GLY A 40 16.77 0.44 6.70
CA GLY A 40 16.03 1.63 7.06
C GLY A 40 16.88 2.91 7.00
N PRO A 41 16.26 4.07 7.24
CA PRO A 41 16.96 5.35 7.22
C PRO A 41 18.00 5.44 8.36
N ASP A 42 19.17 6.02 8.06
CA ASP A 42 20.21 6.28 9.06
C ASP A 42 19.74 7.36 10.04
N ASN A 43 19.31 6.92 11.22
CA ASN A 43 18.75 7.79 12.25
C ASN A 43 19.80 8.71 12.93
N SER A 44 21.09 8.58 12.60
CA SER A 44 22.15 9.44 13.15
C SER A 44 21.96 10.94 12.79
N VAL A 45 21.29 11.22 11.67
CA VAL A 45 21.00 12.59 11.22
C VAL A 45 19.72 13.15 11.90
N ALA A 46 18.71 12.31 12.14
CA ALA A 46 17.40 12.72 12.66
C ALA A 46 17.41 13.10 14.16
N VAL A 47 18.27 12.46 14.97
CA VAL A 47 18.42 12.74 16.41
C VAL A 47 18.90 14.17 16.65
N SER A 48 19.74 14.71 15.76
CA SER A 48 20.28 16.07 15.87
C SER A 48 19.25 17.16 15.55
N ALA A 49 18.29 16.87 14.66
CA ALA A 49 17.22 17.80 14.29
C ALA A 49 16.06 17.79 15.31
N SER A 50 15.73 16.61 15.86
CA SER A 50 14.62 16.44 16.80
C SER A 50 14.89 17.09 18.16
N ALA A 51 16.13 17.07 18.65
CA ALA A 51 16.50 17.71 19.92
C ALA A 51 16.34 19.24 19.90
N ASN A 52 16.55 19.89 18.74
CA ASN A 52 16.34 21.33 18.59
C ASN A 52 14.86 21.71 18.38
N GLN A 53 14.05 20.85 17.74
CA GLN A 53 12.62 21.13 17.51
C GLN A 53 11.74 20.94 18.75
N LEU A 54 12.06 19.99 19.64
CA LEU A 54 11.30 19.78 20.87
C LEU A 54 11.32 20.99 21.82
N VAL A 55 12.35 21.84 21.73
CA VAL A 55 12.45 23.08 22.53
C VAL A 55 11.57 24.20 21.95
N GLU A 56 11.27 24.19 20.65
CA GLU A 56 10.55 25.25 19.96
C GLU A 56 9.02 25.03 19.93
N VAL A 57 8.58 23.76 19.90
CA VAL A 57 7.15 23.40 19.86
C VAL A 57 6.42 23.77 21.17
N GLN A 58 7.11 23.81 22.30
CA GLN A 58 6.47 24.12 23.59
C GLN A 58 6.21 25.62 23.81
N ALA A 59 6.68 26.50 22.91
CA ALA A 59 6.53 27.95 23.03
C ALA A 59 5.36 28.55 22.21
N ALA A 60 4.69 27.78 21.35
CA ALA A 60 3.76 28.33 20.34
C ALA A 60 2.26 28.08 20.61
N THR A 61 1.85 27.72 21.83
CA THR A 61 0.43 27.59 22.19
C THR A 61 -0.13 28.88 22.78
N SER A 62 -0.24 29.93 21.96
CA SER A 62 -1.23 31.00 22.16
C SER A 62 -1.44 31.76 20.84
N GLY A 63 -2.23 31.16 19.95
CA GLY A 63 -2.72 31.84 18.76
C GLY A 63 -3.59 33.03 19.16
N THR A 64 -3.02 34.23 19.07
CA THR A 64 -3.76 35.49 19.16
C THR A 64 -4.54 35.69 17.86
N GLU A 65 -5.78 36.18 17.94
CA GLU A 65 -6.60 36.52 16.77
C GLU A 65 -5.78 37.39 15.80
N GLY A 66 -5.61 36.92 14.56
CA GLY A 66 -4.89 37.64 13.50
C GLY A 66 -3.54 37.04 13.06
N GLN A 67 -3.07 35.94 13.64
CA GLN A 67 -1.89 35.22 13.12
C GLN A 67 -2.29 34.10 12.15
N HIS A 68 -1.69 34.08 10.96
CA HIS A 68 -1.81 32.96 10.03
C HIS A 68 -1.09 31.74 10.60
N GLN A 69 -1.84 30.67 10.85
CA GLN A 69 -1.29 29.38 11.27
C GLN A 69 -1.05 28.49 10.04
N VAL A 70 0.11 27.86 9.98
CA VAL A 70 0.45 26.89 8.93
C VAL A 70 0.28 25.50 9.50
N TYR A 71 -0.50 24.67 8.80
CA TYR A 71 -0.77 23.28 9.17
C TYR A 71 -0.19 22.32 8.12
N TRP A 72 0.30 21.18 8.58
CA TRP A 72 0.88 20.10 7.80
C TRP A 72 -0.01 18.87 7.89
N GLY A 73 -0.31 18.24 6.76
CA GLY A 73 -1.10 17.03 6.76
C GLY A 73 -1.02 16.27 5.46
N ASP A 74 -1.60 15.08 5.47
CA ASP A 74 -1.64 14.17 4.34
C ASP A 74 -3.05 13.62 4.15
N LEU A 75 -3.56 13.74 2.93
CA LEU A 75 -4.93 13.39 2.56
C LEU A 75 -4.96 12.30 1.48
N HIS A 76 -3.85 11.59 1.28
CA HIS A 76 -3.75 10.50 0.31
C HIS A 76 -2.94 9.34 0.90
N ILE A 77 -3.56 8.56 1.77
CA ILE A 77 -2.90 7.46 2.48
C ILE A 77 -3.69 6.17 2.30
N HIS A 78 -3.01 5.13 1.81
CA HIS A 78 -3.57 3.79 1.67
C HIS A 78 -3.06 2.87 2.79
N THR A 79 -3.94 1.99 3.23
CA THR A 79 -3.72 0.97 4.25
C THR A 79 -3.84 -0.43 3.64
N SER A 80 -3.73 -1.44 4.49
CA SER A 80 -4.06 -2.82 4.13
C SER A 80 -5.51 -3.04 3.68
N LEU A 81 -6.42 -2.07 3.84
CA LEU A 81 -7.79 -2.16 3.32
C LEU A 81 -7.87 -1.82 1.83
N SER A 82 -6.90 -1.10 1.25
CA SER A 82 -6.86 -0.87 -0.19
C SER A 82 -6.25 -2.05 -0.94
N SER A 83 -6.83 -2.39 -2.09
CA SER A 83 -6.45 -3.56 -2.88
C SER A 83 -5.03 -3.46 -3.46
N ASP A 84 -4.61 -2.29 -3.90
CA ASP A 84 -3.27 -2.04 -4.44
C ASP A 84 -2.19 -2.12 -3.34
N ALA A 85 -2.38 -1.40 -2.23
CA ALA A 85 -1.47 -1.36 -1.10
C ALA A 85 -1.31 -2.73 -0.46
N PHE A 86 -2.43 -3.45 -0.26
CA PHE A 86 -2.38 -4.82 0.26
C PHE A 86 -1.60 -5.75 -0.65
N THR A 87 -1.83 -5.69 -1.97
CA THR A 87 -1.13 -6.50 -2.97
C THR A 87 0.37 -6.17 -3.00
N MET A 88 0.74 -4.90 -2.82
CA MET A 88 2.13 -4.46 -2.73
C MET A 88 2.81 -4.77 -1.38
N GLY A 89 2.10 -5.36 -0.42
CA GLY A 89 2.68 -5.83 0.85
C GLY A 89 2.45 -4.91 2.04
N VAL A 90 1.63 -3.86 1.92
CA VAL A 90 1.23 -3.03 3.06
C VAL A 90 0.36 -3.85 4.01
N ARG A 91 0.71 -3.85 5.30
CA ARG A 91 -0.03 -4.52 6.37
C ARG A 91 -0.57 -3.56 7.44
N ALA A 92 -0.13 -2.30 7.42
CA ALA A 92 -0.62 -1.25 8.30
C ALA A 92 -2.14 -1.10 8.18
N VAL A 93 -2.79 -0.83 9.32
CA VAL A 93 -4.24 -0.59 9.40
C VAL A 93 -4.53 0.91 9.62
N PRO A 94 -5.78 1.37 9.52
CA PRO A 94 -6.11 2.78 9.74
C PRO A 94 -5.57 3.38 11.06
N ASP A 95 -5.63 2.67 12.20
CA ASP A 95 -5.03 3.18 13.45
C ASP A 95 -3.51 3.40 13.34
N ASP A 96 -2.80 2.53 12.62
CA ASP A 96 -1.35 2.68 12.43
C ASP A 96 -1.02 3.99 11.71
N VAL A 97 -1.81 4.36 10.70
CA VAL A 97 -1.65 5.63 9.97
C VAL A 97 -1.72 6.81 10.93
N TYR A 98 -2.73 6.84 11.79
CA TYR A 98 -2.91 7.95 12.72
C TYR A 98 -1.88 7.94 13.86
N ARG A 99 -1.42 6.76 14.32
CA ARG A 99 -0.28 6.64 15.25
C ARG A 99 0.99 7.22 14.62
N PHE A 100 1.29 6.85 13.38
CA PHE A 100 2.44 7.35 12.64
C PHE A 100 2.37 8.85 12.38
N ALA A 101 1.20 9.35 11.98
CA ALA A 101 0.98 10.79 11.78
C ALA A 101 1.23 11.58 13.08
N LYS A 102 0.93 11.01 14.25
CA LYS A 102 1.24 11.59 15.57
C LYS A 102 2.69 11.41 16.03
N GLY A 103 3.55 10.80 15.22
CA GLY A 103 4.99 10.64 15.49
C GLY A 103 5.40 9.29 16.08
N GLU A 104 4.49 8.32 16.17
CA GLU A 104 4.86 6.97 16.62
C GLU A 104 5.65 6.20 15.55
N THR A 105 6.51 5.30 15.99
CA THR A 105 7.26 4.40 15.10
C THR A 105 6.37 3.26 14.61
N LEU A 106 6.38 3.00 13.31
CA LEU A 106 5.78 1.83 12.69
C LEU A 106 6.84 0.90 12.10
N GLU A 107 6.48 -0.36 11.88
CA GLU A 107 7.27 -1.26 11.04
C GLU A 107 6.93 -1.02 9.56
N HIS A 108 7.92 -0.62 8.77
CA HIS A 108 7.80 -0.51 7.32
C HIS A 108 7.59 -1.90 6.69
N GLY A 109 6.88 -2.00 5.58
CA GLY A 109 6.59 -3.30 4.93
C GLY A 109 7.82 -4.12 4.52
N ALA A 110 8.98 -3.47 4.39
CA ALA A 110 10.27 -4.12 4.16
C ALA A 110 10.95 -4.68 5.44
N GLY A 111 10.33 -4.51 6.61
CA GLY A 111 10.76 -5.06 7.90
C GLY A 111 11.84 -4.23 8.59
N TYR A 112 11.67 -2.91 8.65
CA TYR A 112 12.51 -2.00 9.44
C TYR A 112 11.64 -0.91 10.09
N PRO A 113 12.03 -0.35 11.25
CA PRO A 113 11.26 0.70 11.90
C PRO A 113 11.34 2.02 11.12
N VAL A 114 10.23 2.74 11.05
CA VAL A 114 10.12 4.07 10.42
C VAL A 114 9.33 5.01 11.33
N THR A 115 9.77 6.27 11.41
CA THR A 115 9.11 7.35 12.15
C THR A 115 9.10 8.60 11.28
N ILE A 116 7.99 9.34 11.29
CA ILE A 116 7.94 10.64 10.60
C ILE A 116 8.82 11.67 11.34
N THR A 117 9.54 12.50 10.59
CA THR A 117 10.44 13.53 11.19
C THR A 117 9.69 14.60 11.96
N ARG A 118 8.43 14.88 11.58
CA ARG A 118 7.55 15.87 12.20
C ARG A 118 6.14 15.29 12.27
N PRO A 119 5.48 15.29 13.43
CA PRO A 119 4.06 14.96 13.52
C PRO A 119 3.20 15.86 12.63
N LEU A 120 2.15 15.29 12.04
CA LEU A 120 1.17 16.02 11.23
C LEU A 120 0.11 16.66 12.12
N ASP A 121 -0.46 17.76 11.62
CA ASP A 121 -1.60 18.45 12.24
C ASP A 121 -2.93 17.82 11.82
N PHE A 122 -2.98 17.17 10.64
CA PHE A 122 -4.14 16.42 10.17
C PHE A 122 -3.80 15.27 9.22
N ALA A 123 -4.67 14.26 9.16
CA ALA A 123 -4.54 13.17 8.18
C ALA A 123 -5.88 12.55 7.77
N ALA A 124 -5.93 11.94 6.58
CA ALA A 124 -7.05 11.14 6.13
C ALA A 124 -6.56 9.82 5.51
N VAL A 125 -7.18 8.71 5.92
CA VAL A 125 -7.07 7.44 5.19
C VAL A 125 -8.00 7.53 3.98
N THR A 126 -7.49 7.20 2.80
CA THR A 126 -8.20 7.29 1.52
C THR A 126 -7.98 6.03 0.71
N ASP A 127 -8.34 4.89 1.29
CA ASP A 127 -8.32 3.61 0.58
C ASP A 127 -9.31 3.61 -0.61
N HIS A 128 -9.02 2.79 -1.64
CA HIS A 128 -9.90 2.63 -2.80
C HIS A 128 -11.28 2.12 -2.42
N ALA A 129 -12.34 2.81 -2.87
CA ALA A 129 -13.73 2.42 -2.61
C ALA A 129 -14.18 1.18 -3.41
N GLU A 130 -13.61 0.93 -4.59
CA GLU A 130 -14.08 -0.09 -5.54
C GLU A 130 -14.05 -1.51 -4.96
N TYR A 131 -12.96 -1.84 -4.25
CA TYR A 131 -12.75 -3.16 -3.65
C TYR A 131 -12.28 -3.02 -2.20
N LEU A 132 -12.89 -2.07 -1.48
CA LEU A 132 -12.50 -1.69 -0.12
C LEU A 132 -12.54 -2.89 0.84
N GLY A 133 -11.41 -3.20 1.46
CA GLY A 133 -11.26 -4.31 2.39
C GLY A 133 -11.27 -5.71 1.75
N GLN A 134 -11.62 -5.83 0.47
CA GLN A 134 -11.80 -7.12 -0.20
C GLN A 134 -10.49 -7.91 -0.22
N ALA A 135 -9.36 -7.30 -0.65
CA ALA A 135 -8.10 -8.02 -0.78
C ALA A 135 -7.61 -8.64 0.55
N LYS A 136 -7.76 -7.89 1.65
CA LYS A 136 -7.35 -8.30 2.99
C LYS A 136 -8.22 -9.41 3.57
N LEU A 137 -9.54 -9.33 3.35
CA LEU A 137 -10.50 -10.27 3.95
C LEU A 137 -10.82 -11.48 3.04
N SER A 138 -10.48 -11.41 1.75
CA SER A 138 -10.77 -12.47 0.76
C SER A 138 -9.72 -13.59 0.67
N GLY A 139 -8.59 -13.47 1.36
CA GLY A 139 -7.52 -14.47 1.29
C GLY A 139 -6.82 -14.53 -0.08
N LEU A 140 -6.56 -13.36 -0.67
CA LEU A 140 -5.89 -13.22 -1.96
C LEU A 140 -4.57 -13.99 -2.04
N ASP A 141 -4.34 -14.73 -3.13
CA ASP A 141 -3.09 -15.47 -3.39
C ASP A 141 -2.17 -14.68 -4.35
N VAL A 142 -1.28 -13.88 -3.78
CA VAL A 142 -0.28 -13.06 -4.48
C VAL A 142 1.08 -13.23 -3.81
N PRO A 143 2.20 -12.86 -4.46
CA PRO A 143 3.52 -13.06 -3.88
C PRO A 143 3.65 -12.56 -2.43
N THR A 144 3.12 -11.37 -2.12
CA THR A 144 3.19 -10.76 -0.78
C THR A 144 2.29 -11.41 0.27
N THR A 145 1.34 -12.27 -0.11
CA THR A 145 0.53 -13.08 0.83
C THR A 145 1.09 -14.49 0.99
N ARG A 146 1.79 -15.02 -0.02
CA ARG A 146 2.57 -16.27 0.09
C ARG A 146 3.79 -16.10 0.98
N GLN A 147 4.42 -14.93 0.93
CA GLN A 147 5.60 -14.57 1.71
C GLN A 147 5.56 -13.07 2.03
N SER A 148 6.03 -12.66 3.20
CA SER A 148 6.05 -11.23 3.55
C SER A 148 6.94 -10.45 2.56
N LEU A 149 6.60 -9.18 2.30
CA LEU A 149 7.42 -8.32 1.44
C LEU A 149 8.87 -8.24 1.97
N SER A 150 9.05 -8.13 3.29
CA SER A 150 10.38 -8.15 3.91
C SER A 150 11.16 -9.42 3.57
N ASP A 151 10.54 -10.60 3.67
CA ASP A 151 11.22 -11.87 3.36
C ASP A 151 11.54 -11.98 1.87
N ILE A 152 10.63 -11.53 0.98
CA ILE A 152 10.91 -11.45 -0.46
C ILE A 152 12.14 -10.58 -0.72
N LEU A 153 12.21 -9.39 -0.12
CA LEU A 153 13.30 -8.44 -0.37
C LEU A 153 14.64 -8.89 0.26
N ARG A 154 14.61 -9.50 1.45
CA ARG A 154 15.82 -9.81 2.22
C ARG A 154 16.37 -11.21 2.02
N ARG A 155 15.51 -12.18 1.69
CA ARG A 155 15.90 -13.61 1.64
C ARG A 155 15.91 -14.18 0.24
N GLU A 156 15.20 -13.58 -0.70
CA GLU A 156 15.13 -14.08 -2.06
C GLU A 156 16.19 -13.45 -2.97
N ASN A 157 16.49 -14.14 -4.07
CA ASN A 157 17.42 -13.63 -5.08
C ASN A 157 16.74 -12.63 -6.04
N ARG A 158 17.56 -11.89 -6.79
CA ARG A 158 17.12 -10.86 -7.76
C ARG A 158 16.08 -11.36 -8.76
N LEU A 159 16.16 -12.61 -9.22
CA LEU A 159 15.19 -13.15 -10.18
C LEU A 159 13.84 -13.39 -9.51
N THR A 160 13.81 -13.97 -8.31
CA THR A 160 12.56 -14.15 -7.55
C THR A 160 11.91 -12.81 -7.22
N VAL A 161 12.70 -11.82 -6.78
CA VAL A 161 12.19 -10.46 -6.50
C VAL A 161 11.59 -9.85 -7.77
N THR A 162 12.32 -9.92 -8.88
CA THR A 162 11.85 -9.41 -10.18
C THR A 162 10.58 -10.12 -10.65
N GLN A 163 10.51 -11.44 -10.47
CA GLN A 163 9.34 -12.24 -10.83
C GLN A 163 8.14 -11.88 -9.96
N SER A 164 8.34 -11.71 -8.65
CA SER A 164 7.28 -11.31 -7.72
C SER A 164 6.72 -9.93 -8.08
N TRP A 165 7.60 -8.96 -8.37
CA TRP A 165 7.21 -7.64 -8.86
C TRP A 165 6.43 -7.73 -10.17
N TRP A 166 6.92 -8.51 -11.13
CA TRP A 166 6.26 -8.69 -12.42
C TRP A 166 4.88 -9.33 -12.29
N GLU A 167 4.72 -10.35 -11.44
CA GLU A 167 3.43 -11.00 -11.16
C GLU A 167 2.42 -10.01 -10.57
N ILE A 168 2.83 -9.22 -9.57
CA ILE A 168 1.98 -8.19 -8.95
C ILE A 168 1.57 -7.12 -9.99
N MET A 169 2.54 -6.60 -10.76
CA MET A 169 2.28 -5.55 -11.73
C MET A 169 1.45 -6.05 -12.92
N SER A 170 1.64 -7.29 -13.37
CA SER A 170 0.80 -7.93 -14.38
C SER A 170 -0.63 -8.08 -13.87
N LEU A 171 -0.81 -8.53 -12.63
CA LEU A 171 -2.13 -8.66 -12.01
C LEU A 171 -2.88 -7.32 -11.97
N ILE A 172 -2.23 -6.25 -11.47
CA ILE A 172 -2.81 -4.91 -11.40
C ILE A 172 -3.06 -4.33 -12.80
N ARG A 173 -2.12 -4.51 -13.74
CA ARG A 173 -2.26 -4.03 -15.12
C ARG A 173 -3.42 -4.68 -15.87
N GLU A 174 -3.61 -5.98 -15.66
CA GLU A 174 -4.60 -6.77 -16.40
C GLU A 174 -6.00 -6.68 -15.78
N ASN A 175 -6.10 -6.44 -14.47
CA ASN A 175 -7.37 -6.51 -13.75
C ASN A 175 -7.74 -5.24 -12.97
N GLY A 176 -6.87 -4.24 -12.91
CA GLY A 176 -7.06 -3.07 -12.07
C GLY A 176 -7.20 -3.43 -10.58
N PHE A 177 -7.99 -2.67 -9.84
CA PHE A 177 -8.23 -2.89 -8.40
C PHE A 177 -9.08 -4.13 -8.09
N LYS A 178 -9.69 -4.75 -9.12
CA LYS A 178 -10.41 -6.02 -8.99
C LYS A 178 -9.49 -7.20 -8.68
N LEU A 179 -8.25 -7.15 -9.15
CA LEU A 179 -7.27 -8.23 -9.00
C LEU A 179 -7.87 -9.57 -9.49
N THR A 180 -7.91 -10.60 -8.66
CA THR A 180 -8.50 -11.91 -9.01
C THR A 180 -9.95 -12.08 -8.54
N LEU A 181 -10.56 -11.05 -7.96
CA LEU A 181 -11.92 -11.12 -7.39
C LEU A 181 -12.96 -11.25 -8.50
N THR A 182 -14.05 -11.97 -8.25
CA THR A 182 -15.12 -12.15 -9.25
C THR A 182 -16.22 -11.08 -9.13
N GLY A 183 -16.30 -10.41 -8.00
CA GLY A 183 -17.25 -9.34 -7.70
C GLY A 183 -16.90 -8.65 -6.38
N VAL A 184 -17.79 -7.75 -5.95
CA VAL A 184 -17.69 -7.01 -4.69
C VAL A 184 -18.70 -7.55 -3.69
N ASP A 185 -18.27 -7.78 -2.46
CA ASP A 185 -19.13 -8.06 -1.33
C ASP A 185 -19.39 -6.77 -0.55
N ALA A 186 -20.62 -6.27 -0.61
CA ALA A 186 -20.99 -4.99 0.01
C ALA A 186 -20.83 -5.01 1.54
N ASP A 187 -20.95 -6.16 2.21
CA ASP A 187 -20.78 -6.25 3.66
C ASP A 187 -19.30 -6.14 4.05
N ILE A 188 -18.40 -6.68 3.23
CA ILE A 188 -16.94 -6.48 3.39
C ILE A 188 -16.57 -5.01 3.19
N ASN A 189 -17.08 -4.37 2.13
CA ASN A 189 -16.82 -2.94 1.89
C ASN A 189 -17.34 -2.08 3.05
N ARG A 190 -18.56 -2.37 3.54
CA ARG A 190 -19.15 -1.66 4.68
C ARG A 190 -18.32 -1.84 5.95
N ALA A 191 -17.94 -3.07 6.29
CA ALA A 191 -17.12 -3.31 7.48
C ALA A 191 -15.76 -2.61 7.42
N ALA A 192 -15.13 -2.57 6.24
CA ALA A 192 -13.87 -1.84 6.05
C ALA A 192 -14.07 -0.31 6.11
N TRP A 193 -15.18 0.20 5.58
CA TRP A 193 -15.54 1.60 5.72
C TRP A 193 -15.79 2.00 7.17
N ASP A 194 -16.58 1.21 7.89
CA ASP A 194 -16.86 1.42 9.31
C ASP A 194 -15.55 1.42 10.13
N GLU A 195 -14.58 0.58 9.79
CA GLU A 195 -13.25 0.59 10.42
C GLU A 195 -12.46 1.88 10.15
N ILE A 196 -12.48 2.40 8.92
CA ILE A 196 -11.83 3.67 8.56
C ILE A 196 -12.45 4.82 9.35
N VAL A 197 -13.78 4.91 9.37
CA VAL A 197 -14.52 5.95 10.11
C VAL A 197 -14.22 5.85 11.59
N ALA A 198 -14.31 4.65 12.18
CA ALA A 198 -14.07 4.45 13.60
C ALA A 198 -12.62 4.77 13.98
N ALA A 199 -11.63 4.46 13.14
CA ALA A 199 -10.24 4.82 13.39
C ALA A 199 -10.02 6.33 13.34
N ALA A 200 -10.63 7.04 12.38
CA ALA A 200 -10.60 8.50 12.34
C ALA A 200 -11.17 9.07 13.64
N GLU A 201 -12.38 8.66 14.04
CA GLU A 201 -13.03 9.12 15.27
C GLU A 201 -12.19 8.85 16.53
N ARG A 202 -11.59 7.66 16.65
CA ARG A 202 -10.73 7.29 17.80
C ARG A 202 -9.50 8.21 17.93
N HIS A 203 -8.96 8.66 16.80
CA HIS A 203 -7.71 9.43 16.76
C HIS A 203 -7.92 10.94 16.64
N ASN A 204 -9.13 11.40 16.39
CA ASN A 204 -9.46 12.81 16.29
C ASN A 204 -9.38 13.50 17.66
N GLU A 205 -8.46 14.45 17.79
CA GLU A 205 -8.28 15.26 18.99
C GLU A 205 -8.36 16.75 18.58
N PRO A 206 -9.57 17.35 18.55
CA PRO A 206 -9.77 18.70 18.05
C PRO A 206 -8.84 19.73 18.69
N GLY A 207 -8.14 20.51 17.86
CA GLY A 207 -7.15 21.49 18.30
C GLY A 207 -5.75 20.91 18.56
N VAL A 208 -5.56 19.59 18.45
CA VAL A 208 -4.26 18.91 18.58
C VAL A 208 -3.94 18.14 17.29
N PHE A 209 -4.82 17.24 16.87
CA PHE A 209 -4.68 16.44 15.64
C PHE A 209 -6.06 16.18 15.05
N THR A 210 -6.27 16.56 13.79
CA THR A 210 -7.56 16.40 13.12
C THR A 210 -7.54 15.24 12.14
N THR A 211 -8.49 14.33 12.25
CA THR A 211 -8.68 13.28 11.24
C THR A 211 -9.89 13.57 10.39
N PHE A 212 -9.87 13.11 9.15
CA PHE A 212 -11.04 13.13 8.27
C PHE A 212 -11.38 11.72 7.80
N PRO A 213 -12.65 11.28 7.94
CA PRO A 213 -13.15 10.16 7.17
C PRO A 213 -13.04 10.47 5.68
N GLY A 214 -12.48 9.55 4.91
CA GLY A 214 -12.31 9.73 3.49
C GLY A 214 -12.10 8.42 2.75
N TRP A 215 -12.23 8.50 1.43
CA TRP A 215 -11.94 7.39 0.54
C TRP A 215 -11.40 7.91 -0.77
N GLU A 216 -10.80 7.02 -1.55
CA GLU A 216 -10.44 7.31 -2.92
C GLU A 216 -11.44 6.67 -3.89
N TRP A 217 -12.00 7.50 -4.77
CA TRP A 217 -12.72 7.08 -5.95
C TRP A 217 -11.74 7.03 -7.13
N SER A 218 -11.67 5.91 -7.82
CA SER A 218 -10.69 5.70 -8.88
C SER A 218 -11.33 5.09 -10.11
N ALA A 219 -11.56 5.94 -11.12
CA ALA A 219 -12.02 5.47 -12.43
C ALA A 219 -10.89 4.78 -13.19
N ASP A 220 -11.12 3.50 -13.49
CA ASP A 220 -10.39 2.78 -14.51
C ASP A 220 -10.97 3.16 -15.89
N THR A 221 -10.22 3.93 -16.67
CA THR A 221 -10.62 4.28 -18.05
C THR A 221 -10.26 3.18 -19.07
N GLY A 222 -9.94 1.97 -18.62
CA GLY A 222 -9.49 0.86 -19.47
C GLY A 222 -8.02 0.95 -19.89
N ASP A 223 -7.25 1.84 -19.26
CA ASP A 223 -5.81 1.99 -19.41
C ASP A 223 -5.22 2.40 -18.05
N VAL A 224 -4.47 1.49 -17.44
CA VAL A 224 -3.81 1.69 -16.13
C VAL A 224 -2.83 2.87 -16.09
N GLY A 225 -2.47 3.45 -17.24
CA GLY A 225 -1.67 4.68 -17.32
C GLY A 225 -2.43 5.98 -17.02
N THR A 226 -3.77 5.94 -16.99
CA THR A 226 -4.60 7.15 -16.85
C THR A 226 -5.69 7.00 -15.78
N HIS A 227 -5.34 6.40 -14.64
CA HIS A 227 -6.27 6.37 -13.50
C HIS A 227 -6.54 7.78 -12.98
N LEU A 228 -7.82 8.10 -12.87
CA LEU A 228 -8.28 9.40 -12.38
C LEU A 228 -8.74 9.26 -10.92
N HIS A 229 -7.75 9.32 -10.04
CA HIS A 229 -7.87 9.26 -8.59
C HIS A 229 -8.51 10.54 -8.01
N ARG A 230 -9.52 10.39 -7.15
CA ARG A 230 -10.18 11.48 -6.42
C ARG A 230 -10.39 11.09 -4.97
N ASN A 231 -9.70 11.81 -4.08
CA ASN A 231 -9.94 11.67 -2.66
C ASN A 231 -11.15 12.50 -2.26
N VAL A 232 -12.12 11.84 -1.65
CA VAL A 232 -13.32 12.45 -1.09
C VAL A 232 -13.12 12.52 0.42
N ILE A 233 -13.10 13.73 0.95
CA ILE A 233 -12.77 14.02 2.35
C ILE A 233 -13.98 14.67 3.02
N TYR A 234 -14.48 14.06 4.10
CA TYR A 234 -15.62 14.59 4.85
C TYR A 234 -15.16 15.35 6.09
N GLY A 235 -15.74 16.52 6.30
CA GLY A 235 -15.57 17.32 7.52
C GLY A 235 -16.71 17.19 8.52
N SER A 236 -17.73 16.36 8.22
CA SER A 236 -18.95 16.17 9.01
C SER A 236 -19.20 14.69 9.30
N ASP A 237 -20.13 14.43 10.21
CA ASP A 237 -20.66 13.11 10.58
C ASP A 237 -21.75 12.59 9.63
N ASP A 238 -22.22 13.41 8.69
CA ASP A 238 -23.11 13.01 7.60
C ASP A 238 -22.36 12.17 6.54
N LEU A 239 -22.04 10.93 6.90
CA LEU A 239 -21.29 9.99 6.09
C LEU A 239 -22.23 8.99 5.40
N PRO A 240 -21.92 8.58 4.16
CA PRO A 240 -22.68 7.51 3.54
C PRO A 240 -22.39 6.18 4.24
N SER A 241 -23.36 5.27 4.19
CA SER A 241 -23.22 3.94 4.82
C SER A 241 -22.19 3.04 4.11
N ILE A 242 -21.80 3.39 2.89
CA ILE A 242 -20.73 2.77 2.09
C ILE A 242 -20.20 3.86 1.13
N PRO A 243 -18.89 3.93 0.85
CA PRO A 243 -18.33 4.88 -0.10
C PRO A 243 -18.86 4.68 -1.53
N PHE A 244 -19.10 5.78 -2.25
CA PHE A 244 -19.42 5.72 -3.67
C PHE A 244 -18.14 5.48 -4.49
N SER A 245 -18.13 4.43 -5.30
CA SER A 245 -16.98 3.97 -6.06
C SER A 245 -17.15 4.16 -7.57
N SER A 246 -16.10 3.92 -8.35
CA SER A 246 -16.21 3.93 -9.82
C SER A 246 -17.01 2.74 -10.38
N ILE A 247 -17.29 1.72 -9.57
CA ILE A 247 -18.21 0.63 -9.92
C ILE A 247 -19.67 1.11 -9.91
N ASP A 248 -20.00 2.04 -9.00
CA ASP A 248 -21.34 2.63 -8.89
C ASP A 248 -21.59 3.67 -9.98
N GLY A 249 -20.56 4.47 -10.30
CA GLY A 249 -20.57 5.46 -11.36
C GLY A 249 -19.16 5.73 -11.86
N PRO A 250 -18.83 5.37 -13.11
CA PRO A 250 -17.44 5.37 -13.61
C PRO A 250 -16.94 6.73 -14.05
N THR A 251 -17.78 7.78 -14.02
CA THR A 251 -17.39 9.12 -14.46
C THR A 251 -17.40 10.12 -13.31
N PRO A 252 -16.53 11.16 -13.32
CA PRO A 252 -16.57 12.19 -12.29
C PRO A 252 -17.95 12.85 -12.11
N PRO A 253 -18.73 13.17 -13.18
CA PRO A 253 -20.12 13.60 -13.04
C PRO A 253 -21.01 12.73 -12.16
N ASP A 254 -20.84 11.41 -12.17
CA ASP A 254 -21.63 10.50 -11.33
C ASP A 254 -21.26 10.67 -9.85
N LEU A 255 -19.96 10.75 -9.55
CA LEU A 255 -19.47 11.08 -8.21
C LEU A 255 -20.00 12.45 -7.74
N TRP A 256 -19.97 13.48 -8.59
CA TRP A 256 -20.52 14.80 -8.24
C TRP A 256 -22.02 14.78 -8.00
N ALA A 257 -22.77 13.90 -8.67
CA ALA A 257 -24.20 13.75 -8.44
C ALA A 257 -24.50 13.07 -7.10
N PHE A 258 -23.64 12.13 -6.67
CA PHE A 258 -23.72 11.50 -5.36
C PHE A 258 -23.40 12.47 -4.21
N LEU A 259 -22.43 13.37 -4.38
CA LEU A 259 -21.99 14.31 -3.34
C LEU A 259 -22.91 15.54 -3.14
N ARG A 260 -24.04 15.63 -3.86
CA ARG A 260 -24.94 16.79 -3.85
C ARG A 260 -26.04 16.71 -2.80
#